data_AF-A0A6N2SGM9-F1
#
_entry.id   AF-A0A6N2SGM9-F1
#
_cell.length_a   1.000
_cell.length_b   1.000
_cell.length_c   1.000
_cell.angle_alpha   90.00
_cell.angle_beta   90.00
_cell.angle_gamma   90.00
#
_symmetry.space_group_name_H-M   'P 1'
#
loop_
_entity.id
_entity.type
_entity.pdbx_description
1 polymer ?
#
loop_
_entity_poly.entity_id
_entity_poly.type
_entity_poly.pdbx_seq_one_letter_code
_entity_poly.pdbx_strand_id
1 'polypeptide(L)'
;MFFVGLAGIDGKVDYCGIAKGCSCPGCGGQSPFHVSKQYNCFHLFFLPLKKFHIHYAAVCPQCASIYELGPEKGAQAEAEGVVTISRMDLAPIRR
;
A
#
# COMPACT_ATOMS: atom_id res chain seq x y z
N MET A 1 -40.18 -0.33 4.81
CA MET A 1 -39.54 0.95 5.18
C MET A 1 -38.07 0.85 4.82
N PHE A 2 -37.65 1.68 3.86
CA PHE A 2 -36.28 2.08 3.48
C PHE A 2 -35.15 1.02 3.47
N PHE A 3 -34.91 0.48 2.26
CA PHE A 3 -33.69 -0.23 1.83
C PHE A 3 -32.48 0.73 1.76
N VAL A 4 -32.10 1.34 2.88
CA VAL A 4 -30.90 2.18 2.99
C VAL A 4 -29.87 1.39 3.80
N GLY A 5 -29.24 0.38 3.18
CA GLY A 5 -28.30 -0.47 3.94
C GLY A 5 -27.49 -1.52 3.16
N LEU A 6 -27.48 -1.52 1.82
CA LEU A 6 -26.79 -2.56 1.04
C LEU A 6 -25.52 -2.11 0.35
N ALA A 7 -25.07 -0.88 0.62
CA ALA A 7 -23.76 -0.37 0.20
C ALA A 7 -22.77 -0.49 1.37
N GLY A 8 -21.70 -1.25 1.18
CA GLY A 8 -20.59 -1.38 2.13
C GLY A 8 -19.26 -0.99 1.47
N ILE A 9 -18.38 -0.37 2.26
CA ILE A 9 -16.99 -0.12 1.87
C ILE A 9 -16.14 -1.12 2.64
N ASP A 10 -15.43 -1.98 1.92
CA ASP A 10 -14.49 -2.93 2.51
C ASP A 10 -13.07 -2.47 2.23
N GLY A 11 -12.24 -2.38 3.27
CA GLY A 11 -10.83 -2.04 3.16
C GLY A 11 -10.00 -3.31 3.11
N LYS A 12 -9.35 -3.58 1.97
CA LYS A 12 -8.52 -4.77 1.78
C LYS A 12 -7.05 -4.41 1.66
N VAL A 13 -6.20 -5.23 2.28
CA VAL A 13 -4.75 -5.12 2.21
C VAL A 13 -4.19 -6.37 1.52
N ASP A 14 -3.55 -6.19 0.37
CA ASP A 14 -2.86 -7.25 -0.35
C ASP A 14 -1.35 -6.99 -0.35
N TYR A 15 -0.56 -8.06 -0.24
CA TYR A 15 0.89 -7.97 -0.35
C TYR A 15 1.32 -7.94 -1.82
N CYS A 16 2.12 -6.93 -2.19
CA CYS A 16 2.44 -6.66 -3.60
C CYS A 16 3.86 -7.05 -3.96
N GLY A 17 4.79 -7.03 -3.00
CA GLY A 17 6.18 -7.35 -3.27
C GLY A 17 7.13 -6.71 -2.30
N ILE A 18 8.38 -6.61 -2.74
CA ILE A 18 9.47 -6.01 -1.96
C ILE A 18 10.08 -4.82 -2.67
N ALA A 19 10.35 -3.76 -1.93
CA ALA A 19 11.05 -2.60 -2.44
C ALA A 19 12.47 -2.54 -1.86
N LYS A 20 13.47 -2.48 -2.73
CA LYS A 20 14.90 -2.47 -2.39
C LYS A 20 15.53 -1.15 -2.83
N GLY A 21 16.76 -0.88 -2.42
CA GLY A 21 17.56 0.22 -2.97
C GLY A 21 17.61 1.51 -2.15
N CYS A 22 16.90 1.60 -1.03
CA CYS A 22 17.07 2.71 -0.07
C CYS A 22 17.33 2.20 1.35
N SER A 23 18.00 3.02 2.17
CA SER A 23 18.11 2.77 3.61
C SER A 23 16.89 3.31 4.36
N CYS A 24 16.39 2.58 5.38
CA CYS A 24 15.30 3.06 6.26
C CYS A 24 15.69 4.42 6.85
N PRO A 25 14.96 5.51 6.58
CA PRO A 25 15.28 6.79 7.20
C PRO A 25 15.09 6.76 8.73
N GLY A 26 14.33 5.80 9.26
CA GLY A 26 14.16 5.57 10.70
C GLY A 26 15.28 4.78 11.40
N CYS A 27 15.91 3.78 10.76
CA CYS A 27 16.96 2.95 11.41
C CYS A 27 18.28 2.83 10.63
N GLY A 28 18.37 3.38 9.41
CA GLY A 28 19.54 3.27 8.55
C GLY A 28 19.76 1.91 7.89
N GLY A 29 18.93 0.90 8.19
CA GLY A 29 19.06 -0.45 7.64
C GLY A 29 18.83 -0.51 6.12
N GLN A 30 19.56 -1.39 5.43
CA GLN A 30 19.45 -1.63 3.97
C GLN A 30 18.50 -2.80 3.63
N SER A 31 17.65 -3.21 4.58
CA SER A 31 16.71 -4.31 4.36
C SER A 31 15.66 -3.97 3.29
N PRO A 32 15.20 -4.95 2.49
CA PRO A 32 14.04 -4.77 1.62
C PRO A 32 12.80 -4.37 2.43
N PHE A 33 12.07 -3.38 1.96
CA PHE A 33 10.76 -2.99 2.49
C PHE A 33 9.69 -3.91 1.93
N HIS A 34 8.72 -4.28 2.76
CA HIS A 34 7.54 -5.01 2.36
C HIS A 34 6.49 -4.03 1.83
N VAL A 35 6.09 -4.18 0.57
CA VAL A 35 5.07 -3.32 -0.06
C VAL A 35 3.71 -4.01 0.04
N SER A 36 2.76 -3.29 0.61
CA SER A 36 1.36 -3.68 0.73
C SER A 36 0.48 -2.66 0.02
N LYS A 37 -0.48 -3.14 -0.77
CA LYS A 37 -1.52 -2.32 -1.38
C LYS A 37 -2.75 -2.35 -0.50
N GLN A 38 -3.18 -1.18 -0.06
CA GLN A 38 -4.46 -0.97 0.60
C GLN A 38 -5.42 -0.39 -0.43
N TYR A 39 -6.61 -0.97 -0.54
CA TYR A 39 -7.63 -0.44 -1.43
C TYR A 39 -9.00 -0.68 -0.83
N ASN A 40 -9.90 0.24 -1.15
CA ASN A 40 -11.29 0.11 -0.77
C ASN A 40 -12.09 -0.48 -1.92
N CYS A 41 -12.85 -1.52 -1.64
CA CYS A 41 -13.83 -2.10 -2.56
C CYS A 41 -15.22 -1.64 -2.17
N PHE A 42 -15.94 -1.06 -3.13
CA PHE A 42 -17.35 -0.73 -2.94
C PHE A 42 -18.18 -1.95 -3.29
N HIS A 43 -18.84 -2.51 -2.29
CA HIS A 43 -19.77 -3.62 -2.46
C HIS A 43 -21.19 -3.08 -2.37
N LEU A 44 -21.97 -3.28 -3.42
CA LEU A 44 -23.40 -3.01 -3.41
C LEU A 44 -24.12 -4.35 -3.59
N PHE A 45 -24.95 -4.73 -2.61
CA PHE A 45 -25.73 -5.97 -2.71
C PHE A 45 -24.85 -7.21 -3.01
N PHE A 46 -23.67 -7.31 -2.39
CA PHE A 46 -22.67 -8.39 -2.59
C PHE A 46 -21.79 -8.34 -3.85
N LEU A 47 -22.09 -7.53 -4.88
CA LEU A 47 -21.22 -7.43 -6.06
C LEU A 47 -20.13 -6.34 -5.86
N PRO A 48 -18.83 -6.66 -6.02
CA PRO A 48 -17.77 -5.65 -6.03
C PRO A 48 -17.94 -4.76 -7.26
N LEU A 49 -18.37 -3.52 -7.07
CA LEU A 49 -18.61 -2.59 -8.17
C LEU A 49 -17.32 -1.90 -8.62
N LYS A 50 -16.53 -1.40 -7.66
CA LYS A 50 -15.34 -0.62 -7.99
C LYS A 50 -14.31 -0.64 -6.87
N LYS A 51 -13.03 -0.73 -7.25
CA LYS A 51 -11.88 -0.50 -6.36
C LYS A 51 -11.50 0.99 -6.42
N PHE A 52 -11.37 1.64 -5.28
CA PHE A 52 -11.08 3.06 -5.14
C PHE A 52 -10.21 3.29 -3.89
N HIS A 53 -9.56 4.45 -3.76
CA HIS A 53 -8.54 4.71 -2.71
C HIS A 53 -7.42 3.66 -2.68
N ILE A 54 -6.71 3.48 -3.79
CA ILE A 54 -5.54 2.59 -3.81
C ILE A 54 -4.36 3.36 -3.21
N HIS A 55 -3.86 2.88 -2.07
CA HIS A 55 -2.68 3.38 -1.40
C HIS A 55 -1.63 2.27 -1.32
N TYR A 56 -0.37 2.63 -1.51
CA TYR A 56 0.74 1.69 -1.39
C TYR A 56 1.53 2.03 -0.13
N ALA A 57 1.57 1.11 0.83
CA ALA A 57 2.31 1.25 2.06
C ALA A 57 3.54 0.35 2.04
N ALA A 58 4.72 0.93 2.19
CA ALA A 58 5.98 0.24 2.35
C ALA A 58 6.36 0.17 3.84
N VAL A 59 6.45 -1.05 4.36
CA VAL A 59 6.78 -1.32 5.77
C VAL A 59 8.19 -1.88 5.84
N CYS A 60 9.03 -1.29 6.67
CA CYS A 60 10.36 -1.83 6.90
C CYS A 60 10.33 -2.95 7.96
N PRO A 61 10.90 -4.14 7.70
CA PRO A 61 10.91 -5.23 8.67
C PRO A 61 11.79 -4.97 9.90
N GLN A 62 12.83 -4.12 9.80
CA GLN A 62 13.72 -3.81 10.92
C GLN A 62 13.16 -2.75 11.87
N CYS A 63 12.65 -1.64 11.34
CA CYS A 63 12.21 -0.48 12.11
C CYS A 63 10.69 -0.43 12.31
N ALA A 64 9.93 -1.34 11.68
CA ALA A 64 8.45 -1.31 11.61
C ALA A 64 7.87 0.03 11.14
N SER A 65 8.69 0.88 10.51
CA SER A 65 8.25 2.18 10.02
C SER A 65 7.51 2.02 8.70
N ILE A 66 6.45 2.79 8.56
CA ILE A 66 5.50 2.74 7.46
C ILE A 66 5.70 4.00 6.63
N TYR A 67 5.93 3.82 5.34
CA TYR A 67 6.07 4.89 4.36
C TYR A 67 4.98 4.76 3.31
N GLU A 68 4.45 5.89 2.88
CA GLU A 68 3.57 5.90 1.72
C GLU A 68 4.43 5.95 0.46
N LEU A 69 4.12 5.03 -0.46
CA LEU A 69 4.81 4.89 -1.73
C LEU A 69 3.94 5.51 -2.83
N GLY A 70 4.56 6.26 -3.72
CA GLY A 70 3.87 6.81 -4.89
C GLY A 70 3.20 5.71 -5.72
N PRO A 71 2.01 5.99 -6.31
CA PRO A 71 1.22 4.98 -7.01
C PRO A 71 1.95 4.35 -8.20
N GLU A 72 2.85 5.09 -8.86
CA GLU A 72 3.66 4.58 -9.97
C GLU A 72 4.61 3.47 -9.52
N LYS A 73 5.35 3.70 -8.42
CA LYS A 73 6.28 2.70 -7.87
C LYS A 73 5.55 1.53 -7.23
N GLY A 74 4.40 1.79 -6.61
CA GLY A 74 3.52 0.75 -6.09
C GLY A 74 2.98 -0.18 -7.18
N ALA A 75 2.52 0.37 -8.30
CA ALA A 75 2.07 -0.40 -9.45
C ALA A 75 3.22 -1.20 -10.09
N GLN A 76 4.42 -0.62 -10.15
CA GLN A 76 5.61 -1.33 -10.62
C GLN A 76 5.98 -2.49 -9.66
N ALA A 77 5.80 -2.31 -8.35
CA ALA A 77 6.07 -3.35 -7.36
C ALA A 77 5.09 -4.52 -7.49
N GLU A 78 3.85 -4.24 -7.88
CA GLU A 78 2.87 -5.29 -8.23
C GLU A 78 3.22 -6.04 -9.51
N ALA A 79 3.70 -5.34 -10.54
CA ALA A 79 3.99 -5.94 -11.83
C ALA A 79 5.28 -6.77 -11.81
N GLU A 80 6.34 -6.25 -11.19
CA GLU A 80 7.68 -6.83 -11.20
C GLU A 80 8.00 -7.63 -9.91
N GLY A 81 7.23 -7.45 -8.85
CA GLY A 81 7.43 -8.08 -7.53
C GLY A 81 8.62 -7.51 -6.73
N VAL A 82 9.59 -6.91 -7.41
CA VAL A 82 10.75 -6.24 -6.82
C VAL A 82 10.95 -4.88 -7.46
N VAL A 83 10.88 -3.79 -6.69
CA VAL A 83 11.13 -2.43 -7.21
C VAL A 83 12.27 -1.75 -6.49
N THR A 84 13.04 -0.97 -7.25
CA THR A 84 14.08 -0.11 -6.69
C THR A 84 13.50 1.25 -6.33
N ILE A 85 13.40 1.53 -5.03
CA ILE A 85 12.92 2.81 -4.50
C ILE A 85 14.08 3.67 -4.03
N SER A 86 13.95 4.99 -4.21
CA SER A 86 14.91 5.97 -3.71
C SER A 86 14.32 6.71 -2.52
N ARG A 87 15.17 7.33 -1.70
CA ARG A 87 14.74 8.07 -0.49
C ARG A 87 13.77 9.22 -0.80
N MET A 88 13.78 9.75 -2.02
CA MET A 88 12.89 10.85 -2.44
C MET A 88 11.45 10.40 -2.69
N ASP A 89 11.24 9.10 -2.90
CA ASP A 89 9.91 8.54 -3.21
C ASP A 89 9.14 8.09 -1.96
N LEU A 90 9.80 8.09 -0.80
CA LEU A 90 9.19 7.70 0.47
C LEU A 90 8.64 8.96 1.15
N ALA A 91 7.32 9.09 1.14
CA ALA A 91 6.66 10.06 2.01
C ALA A 91 6.49 9.42 3.40
N PRO A 92 7.13 9.94 4.46
CA PRO A 92 6.84 9.45 5.81
C PRO A 92 5.39 9.80 6.15
N ILE A 93 4.58 8.78 6.48
CA ILE A 93 3.30 9.00 7.15
C ILE A 93 3.62 9.54 8.54
N ARG A 94 3.62 10.87 8.67
CA ARG A 94 3.60 11.54 9.96
C ARG A 94 2.18 11.46 10.50
N ARG A 95 2.01 10.70 11.58
CA ARG A 95 0.84 10.81 12.47
C ARG A 95 0.78 12.21 13.07
#